data_AF-A0A9D2N0R5-F1
#
_entry.id   AF-A0A9D2N0R5-F1
#
_cell.length_a   1.000
_cell.length_b   1.000
_cell.length_c   1.000
_cell.angle_alpha   90.00
_cell.angle_beta   90.00
_cell.angle_gamma   90.00
#
_symmetry.space_group_name_H-M   'P 1'
#
loop_
_entity.id
_entity.type
_entity.pdbx_description
1 polymer ?
#
loop_
_entity_poly.entity_id
_entity_poly.type
_entity_poly.pdbx_seq_one_letter_code
_entity_poly.pdbx_strand_id
1 'polypeptide(L)'
;MLNKKNIVIHLLALGVLCIGFVLCRYVFFDIHGMKQWPVILFGVGIIAVAISFILEGKTTPVCTAFSYIAGFVVGVIFQTDGTDAGGATTNNLWMIWTVVFICLTLSGIIYDKFLSPSKKTIR
;
A
#
# COMPACT_ATOMS: atom_id res chain seq x y z
N MET A 1 -17.04 2.39 -22.09
CA MET A 1 -17.85 1.77 -21.02
C MET A 1 -16.89 1.16 -20.02
N LEU A 2 -16.91 1.59 -18.76
CA LEU A 2 -16.01 1.04 -17.75
C LEU A 2 -16.27 -0.46 -17.54
N ASN A 3 -15.21 -1.26 -17.50
CA ASN A 3 -15.34 -2.70 -17.30
C ASN A 3 -15.82 -2.98 -15.86
N LYS A 4 -17.01 -3.58 -15.70
CA LYS A 4 -17.59 -3.96 -14.40
C LYS A 4 -16.61 -4.73 -13.51
N LYS A 5 -15.79 -5.61 -14.09
CA LYS A 5 -14.75 -6.34 -13.36
C LYS A 5 -13.67 -5.42 -12.79
N ASN A 6 -13.25 -4.41 -13.54
CA ASN A 6 -12.25 -3.43 -13.06
C ASN A 6 -12.80 -2.61 -11.89
N ILE A 7 -14.06 -2.17 -11.97
CA ILE A 7 -14.70 -1.44 -10.87
C ILE A 7 -14.67 -2.28 -9.58
N VAL A 8 -15.10 -3.55 -9.67
CA VAL A 8 -15.14 -4.44 -8.51
C VAL A 8 -13.75 -4.63 -7.90
N ILE A 9 -12.70 -4.79 -8.72
CA ILE A 9 -11.32 -4.91 -8.23
C ILE A 9 -10.90 -3.67 -7.44
N HIS A 10 -11.18 -2.47 -7.95
CA HIS A 10 -10.81 -1.23 -7.25
C HIS A 10 -11.58 -1.05 -5.95
N LEU A 11 -12.88 -1.38 -5.93
CA LEU A 11 -13.69 -1.31 -4.72
C LEU A 11 -13.22 -2.29 -3.66
N LEU A 12 -12.90 -3.54 -4.05
CA LEU A 12 -12.37 -4.54 -3.13
C LEU A 12 -11.00 -4.11 -2.58
N ALA A 13 -10.10 -3.65 -3.44
CA ALA A 13 -8.79 -3.15 -3.03
C ALA A 13 -8.91 -1.96 -2.08
N LEU A 14 -9.80 -1.00 -2.38
CA LEU A 14 -10.07 0.13 -1.49
C LEU A 14 -10.62 -0.33 -0.15
N GLY A 15 -11.56 -1.28 -0.14
CA GLY A 15 -12.10 -1.87 1.09
C GLY A 15 -11.00 -2.51 1.95
N VAL A 16 -10.12 -3.31 1.35
CA VAL A 16 -8.96 -3.90 2.03
C VAL A 16 -8.02 -2.84 2.57
N LEU A 17 -7.72 -1.80 1.79
CA LEU A 17 -6.87 -0.69 2.21
C LEU A 17 -7.49 0.08 3.40
N CYS A 18 -8.80 0.33 3.38
CA CYS A 18 -9.54 0.96 4.47
C CYS A 18 -9.51 0.11 5.75
N ILE A 19 -9.74 -1.20 5.63
CA ILE A 19 -9.67 -2.13 6.78
C ILE A 19 -8.24 -2.14 7.33
N GLY A 20 -7.23 -2.28 6.46
CA GLY A 20 -5.83 -2.24 6.85
C GLY A 20 -5.47 -0.94 7.57
N PHE A 21 -5.95 0.20 7.07
CA PHE A 21 -5.77 1.50 7.71
C PHE A 21 -6.40 1.54 9.10
N VAL A 22 -7.67 1.14 9.26
CA VAL A 22 -8.35 1.16 10.57
C VAL A 22 -7.62 0.26 11.57
N LEU A 23 -7.22 -0.94 11.15
CA LEU A 23 -6.49 -1.88 11.99
C LEU A 23 -5.15 -1.29 12.42
N CYS A 24 -4.31 -0.84 11.49
CA CYS A 24 -3.00 -0.28 11.84
C CYS A 24 -3.13 1.00 12.65
N ARG A 25 -4.10 1.86 12.33
CA ARG A 25 -4.23 3.17 12.97
C ARG A 25 -4.71 3.10 14.42
N TYR A 26 -5.60 2.16 14.73
CA TYR A 26 -6.31 2.10 16.01
C TYR A 26 -6.06 0.81 16.79
N VAL A 27 -6.14 -0.35 16.13
CA VAL A 27 -6.04 -1.65 16.80
C VAL A 27 -4.58 -2.01 17.10
N PHE A 28 -3.67 -1.72 16.18
CA PHE A 28 -2.25 -2.05 16.31
C PHE A 28 -1.39 -0.86 16.75
N PHE A 29 -2.02 0.20 17.26
CA PHE A 29 -1.33 1.43 17.63
C PHE A 29 -0.19 1.19 18.62
N ASP A 30 -0.38 0.32 19.60
CA ASP A 30 0.62 0.02 20.64
C ASP A 30 1.87 -0.68 20.09
N ILE A 31 1.80 -1.29 18.90
CA ILE A 31 2.93 -2.00 18.27
C ILE A 31 3.93 -1.01 17.66
N HIS A 32 3.45 0.12 17.12
CA HIS A 32 4.29 1.06 16.37
C HIS A 32 4.26 2.50 16.91
N GLY A 33 3.32 2.86 17.77
CA GLY A 33 3.23 4.16 18.46
C GLY A 33 2.93 5.39 17.59
N MET A 34 2.80 5.23 16.26
CA MET A 34 2.75 6.36 15.32
C MET A 34 1.35 6.60 14.74
N LYS A 35 0.73 7.73 15.08
CA LYS A 35 -0.58 8.11 14.53
C LYS A 35 -0.53 8.63 13.09
N GLN A 36 0.53 9.34 12.74
CA GLN A 36 0.65 10.03 11.45
C GLN A 36 1.05 9.09 10.32
N TRP A 37 1.93 8.13 10.58
CA TRP A 37 2.48 7.27 9.52
C TRP A 37 1.43 6.40 8.80
N PRO A 38 0.52 5.71 9.51
CA PRO A 38 -0.56 4.98 8.88
C PRO A 38 -1.44 5.86 7.97
N VAL A 39 -1.65 7.13 8.35
CA VAL A 39 -2.45 8.10 7.59
C VAL A 39 -1.74 8.51 6.30
N ILE A 40 -0.43 8.78 6.36
CA ILE A 40 0.37 9.15 5.19
C ILE A 40 0.33 8.03 4.16
N LEU A 41 0.66 6.80 4.56
CA LEU A 41 0.67 5.65 3.65
C LEU A 41 -0.73 5.36 3.08
N PHE A 42 -1.78 5.55 3.89
CA PHE A 42 -3.15 5.39 3.43
C PHE A 42 -3.53 6.44 2.38
N GLY A 43 -3.18 7.71 2.61
CA GLY A 43 -3.41 8.80 1.66
C GLY A 43 -2.69 8.56 0.32
N VAL A 44 -1.42 8.18 0.36
CA VAL A 44 -0.66 7.79 -0.84
C VAL A 44 -1.32 6.58 -1.53
N GLY A 45 -1.79 5.60 -0.76
CA GLY A 45 -2.49 4.43 -1.29
C GLY A 45 -3.79 4.78 -2.01
N ILE A 46 -4.62 5.66 -1.45
CA ILE A 46 -5.83 6.17 -2.10
C ILE A 46 -5.47 6.83 -3.43
N ILE A 47 -4.45 7.69 -3.44
CA ILE A 47 -4.00 8.38 -4.66
C ILE A 47 -3.57 7.36 -5.72
N ALA A 48 -2.78 6.35 -5.34
CA ALA A 48 -2.35 5.30 -6.26
C ALA A 48 -3.53 4.48 -6.83
N VAL A 49 -4.51 4.11 -6.00
CA VAL A 49 -5.73 3.42 -6.43
C VAL A 49 -6.56 4.30 -7.37
N ALA A 50 -6.71 5.59 -7.07
CA ALA A 50 -7.47 6.53 -7.90
C ALA A 50 -6.80 6.76 -9.26
N ILE A 51 -5.48 6.94 -9.30
CA ILE A 51 -4.72 7.06 -10.55
C ILE A 51 -4.86 5.78 -11.37
N SER A 52 -4.72 4.61 -10.74
CA SER A 52 -4.90 3.33 -11.45
C SER A 52 -6.30 3.19 -12.06
N PHE A 53 -7.33 3.66 -11.37
CA PHE A 53 -8.70 3.61 -11.87
C PHE A 53 -8.86 4.43 -13.16
N ILE A 54 -8.30 5.64 -13.18
CA ILE A 54 -8.29 6.53 -14.36
C ILE A 54 -7.52 5.89 -15.52
N LEU A 55 -6.42 5.20 -15.22
CA LEU A 55 -5.57 4.51 -16.21
C LEU A 55 -6.03 3.08 -16.54
N GLU A 56 -7.20 2.65 -16.02
CA GLU A 56 -7.75 1.30 -16.17
C GLU A 56 -6.82 0.14 -15.71
N GLY A 57 -5.82 0.44 -14.88
CA GLY A 57 -4.90 -0.53 -14.29
C GLY A 57 -5.62 -1.43 -13.27
N LYS A 58 -5.31 -2.72 -13.24
CA LYS A 58 -6.04 -3.70 -12.40
C LYS A 58 -5.17 -4.27 -11.30
N THR A 59 -3.86 -4.26 -11.51
CA THR A 59 -2.88 -4.90 -10.64
C THR A 59 -2.41 -3.92 -9.58
N THR A 60 -2.22 -2.65 -9.97
CA THR A 60 -1.85 -1.55 -9.08
C THR A 60 -2.74 -1.45 -7.83
N PRO A 61 -4.09 -1.40 -7.91
CA PRO A 61 -4.91 -1.27 -6.70
C PRO A 61 -4.75 -2.47 -5.76
N VAL A 62 -4.61 -3.68 -6.30
CA VAL A 62 -4.39 -4.90 -5.53
C VAL A 62 -3.03 -4.86 -4.84
N CYS A 63 -1.97 -4.50 -5.58
CA CYS A 63 -0.62 -4.37 -5.04
C CYS A 63 -0.55 -3.29 -3.96
N THR A 64 -1.20 -2.14 -4.15
CA THR A 64 -1.24 -1.05 -3.16
C THR A 64 -1.94 -1.47 -1.87
N ALA A 65 -3.10 -2.14 -1.97
CA ALA A 65 -3.82 -2.61 -0.78
C ALA A 65 -3.03 -3.68 -0.04
N PHE A 66 -2.45 -4.64 -0.78
CA PHE A 66 -1.62 -5.70 -0.21
C PHE A 66 -0.33 -5.15 0.41
N SER A 67 0.33 -4.19 -0.25
CA SER A 67 1.60 -3.63 0.22
C SER A 67 1.46 -2.88 1.54
N TYR A 68 0.29 -2.27 1.79
CA TYR A 68 -0.01 -1.64 3.06
C TYR A 68 0.01 -2.67 4.20
N ILE A 69 -0.66 -3.81 4.03
CA ILE A 69 -0.74 -4.86 5.05
C ILE A 69 0.59 -5.59 5.16
N ALA A 70 1.15 -6.03 4.03
CA ALA A 70 2.40 -6.77 3.98
C ALA A 70 3.56 -5.94 4.56
N GLY A 71 3.64 -4.65 4.23
CA GLY A 71 4.67 -3.77 4.77
C GLY A 71 4.57 -3.59 6.27
N PHE A 72 3.36 -3.52 6.84
CA PHE A 72 3.19 -3.50 8.29
C PHE A 72 3.69 -4.81 8.92
N VAL A 73 3.24 -5.96 8.39
CA VAL A 73 3.65 -7.29 8.89
C VAL A 73 5.16 -7.48 8.82
N VAL A 74 5.78 -7.16 7.68
CA VAL A 74 7.24 -7.22 7.51
C VAL A 74 7.93 -6.26 8.48
N GLY A 75 7.40 -5.05 8.65
CA GLY A 75 7.87 -4.09 9.64
C GLY A 75 7.85 -4.65 11.05
N VAL A 76 6.76 -5.30 11.46
CA VAL A 76 6.64 -5.92 12.80
C VAL A 76 7.66 -7.06 13.00
N ILE A 77 7.91 -7.87 11.97
CA ILE A 77 8.84 -9.02 12.04
C ILE A 77 10.30 -8.55 12.11
N PHE A 78 10.67 -7.51 11.35
CA PHE A 78 12.07 -7.09 11.19
C PHE A 78 12.41 -5.79 11.92
N GLN A 79 11.51 -5.27 12.75
CA GLN A 79 11.78 -4.05 13.49
C GLN A 79 12.94 -4.23 14.48
N THR A 80 13.70 -3.16 14.67
CA THR A 80 14.75 -3.04 15.67
C THR A 80 14.65 -1.66 16.32
N ASP A 81 14.82 -1.64 17.63
CA ASP A 81 14.92 -0.40 18.38
C ASP A 81 16.32 0.20 18.26
N GLY A 82 16.40 1.52 18.37
CA GLY A 82 17.64 2.28 18.37
C GLY A 82 17.51 3.55 19.19
N THR A 83 18.54 4.38 19.17
CA THR A 83 18.57 5.66 19.86
C THR A 83 19.02 6.74 18.89
N ASP A 84 18.31 7.87 18.88
CA ASP A 84 18.76 9.04 18.12
C ASP A 84 19.91 9.78 18.83
N ALA A 85 20.47 10.80 18.16
CA ALA A 85 21.56 11.60 18.72
C ALA A 85 21.18 12.39 19.98
N GLY A 86 19.88 12.57 20.25
CA GLY A 86 19.33 13.18 21.46
C GLY A 86 19.07 12.17 22.59
N GLY A 87 19.34 10.89 22.37
CA GLY A 87 19.10 9.81 23.33
C GLY A 87 17.65 9.33 23.38
N ALA A 88 16.79 9.78 22.47
CA ALA A 88 15.41 9.30 22.40
C ALA A 88 15.36 7.93 21.71
N THR A 89 14.47 7.05 22.21
CA THR A 89 14.22 5.75 21.62
C THR A 89 13.56 5.89 20.25
N THR A 90 14.08 5.17 19.26
CA THR A 90 13.56 5.13 17.89
C THR A 90 13.31 3.68 17.49
N ASN A 91 12.43 3.47 16.51
CA ASN A 91 12.13 2.16 15.95
C ASN A 91 12.03 2.28 14.43
N ASN A 92 12.58 1.30 13.70
CA ASN A 92 12.67 1.34 12.23
C ASN A 92 11.46 0.74 11.50
N LEU A 93 10.40 0.27 12.19
CA LEU A 93 9.20 -0.33 11.61
C LEU A 93 8.61 0.53 10.50
N TRP A 94 8.51 1.85 10.73
CA TRP A 94 7.96 2.77 9.74
C TRP A 94 8.77 2.84 8.45
N MET A 95 10.10 2.73 8.53
CA MET A 95 10.97 2.71 7.36
C MET A 95 10.74 1.42 6.56
N ILE A 96 10.74 0.27 7.24
CA ILE A 96 10.50 -1.03 6.61
C ILE A 96 9.13 -1.05 5.94
N TRP A 97 8.09 -0.60 6.65
CA TRP A 97 6.74 -0.51 6.13
C TRP A 97 6.70 0.33 4.84
N THR A 98 7.36 1.49 4.85
CA THR A 98 7.42 2.40 3.70
C THR A 98 8.12 1.79 2.51
N VAL A 99 9.28 1.15 2.73
CA VAL A 99 10.06 0.52 1.65
C VAL A 99 9.24 -0.58 0.99
N VAL A 100 8.63 -1.47 1.77
CA VAL A 100 7.78 -2.55 1.24
C VAL A 100 6.57 -1.96 0.50
N PHE A 101 5.93 -0.94 1.08
CA PHE A 101 4.79 -0.26 0.47
C PHE A 101 5.14 0.30 -0.92
N ILE A 102 6.27 1.01 -1.03
CA ILE A 102 6.74 1.60 -2.28
C ILE A 102 7.10 0.52 -3.30
N CYS A 103 7.93 -0.46 -2.91
CA CYS A 103 8.41 -1.49 -3.84
C CYS A 103 7.26 -2.29 -4.48
N LEU A 104 6.29 -2.73 -3.68
CA LEU A 104 5.17 -3.52 -4.19
C LEU A 104 4.18 -2.67 -5.00
N THR A 105 3.91 -1.43 -4.56
CA THR A 105 3.04 -0.51 -5.31
C THR A 105 3.64 -0.17 -6.68
N LEU A 106 4.94 0.14 -6.73
CA LEU A 106 5.66 0.39 -7.98
C LEU A 106 5.68 -0.85 -8.88
N SER A 107 5.82 -2.05 -8.31
CA SER A 107 5.75 -3.31 -9.07
C SER A 107 4.38 -3.48 -9.74
N GLY A 108 3.29 -3.14 -9.04
CA GLY A 108 1.93 -3.13 -9.61
C GLY A 108 1.79 -2.14 -10.78
N ILE A 109 2.34 -0.93 -10.63
CA ILE A 109 2.34 0.10 -11.68
C ILE A 109 3.14 -0.36 -12.91
N ILE A 110 4.35 -0.91 -12.69
CA ILE A 110 5.19 -1.42 -13.77
C ILE A 110 4.47 -2.55 -14.50
N TYR A 111 3.83 -3.46 -13.76
CA TYR A 111 3.07 -4.54 -14.35
C TYR A 111 1.92 -4.01 -15.21
N ASP A 112 1.08 -3.13 -14.68
CA ASP A 112 -0.05 -2.59 -15.44
C ASP A 112 0.38 -1.81 -16.71
N LYS A 113 1.49 -1.06 -16.63
CA LYS A 113 1.93 -0.19 -17.72
C LYS A 113 2.76 -0.90 -18.80
N PHE A 114 3.59 -1.87 -18.42
CA PHE A 114 4.60 -2.44 -19.33
C PHE A 114 4.43 -3.93 -19.60
N LEU A 115 3.88 -4.69 -18.65
CA LEU A 115 3.85 -6.16 -18.71
C LEU A 115 2.45 -6.73 -18.90
N SER A 116 1.42 -5.97 -18.54
CA SER A 116 0.04 -6.37 -18.72
C SER A 116 -0.15 -6.71 -20.19
N PRO A 117 -0.59 -7.94 -20.51
CA PRO A 117 -0.85 -8.30 -21.89
C PRO A 117 -1.95 -7.36 -22.35
N SER A 118 -1.55 -6.32 -23.09
CA SER A 118 -2.45 -5.51 -23.87
C SER A 118 -3.38 -6.52 -24.53
N LYS A 119 -4.70 -6.33 -24.35
CA LYS A 119 -5.63 -6.93 -25.30
C LYS A 119 -5.13 -6.45 -26.65
N LYS A 120 -4.34 -7.27 -27.34
CA LYS A 120 -4.03 -7.09 -28.75
C LYS A 120 -5.41 -7.04 -29.36
N THR A 121 -5.88 -5.82 -29.65
CA THR A 121 -6.96 -5.61 -30.57
C THR A 121 -6.45 -6.22 -31.85
N ILE A 122 -6.77 -7.50 -32.05
CA ILE A 122 -6.74 -8.13 -33.36
C ILE A 122 -7.72 -7.27 -34.14
N ARG A 123 -7.17 -6.35 -34.92
CA ARG A 123 -7.90 -5.53 -35.86
C ARG A 123 -7.72 -6.14 -37.24
#